data_AF-A0A3N7GVJ4-F1
#
_entry.id   AF-A0A3N7GVJ4-F1
#
_cell.length_a   1.000
_cell.length_b   1.000
_cell.length_c   1.000
_cell.angle_alpha   90.00
_cell.angle_beta   90.00
_cell.angle_gamma   90.00
#
_symmetry.space_group_name_H-M   'P 1'
#
loop_
_entity.id
_entity.type
_entity.pdbx_description
1 polymer ?
#
loop_
_entity_poly.entity_id
_entity_poly.type
_entity_poly.pdbx_seq_one_letter_code
_entity_poly.pdbx_strand_id
1 'polypeptide(L)'
;MTAIPAIETTDKNTIKRFQEEKLQQLLAYLQARSPYYQHLFKHRDIDIGSIRFLEDLTRIPMTTKADLQDHNRDFRCVDAGQVADYV
;
A
#
# COMPACT_ATOMS: atom_id res chain seq x y z
N MET A 1 -16.33 15.74 -21.05
CA MET A 1 -16.34 14.26 -21.07
C MET A 1 -14.94 13.80 -20.72
N THR A 2 -14.76 13.20 -19.55
CA THR A 2 -13.43 12.72 -19.13
C THR A 2 -13.17 11.40 -19.85
N ALA A 3 -12.08 11.33 -20.62
CA ALA A 3 -11.70 10.09 -21.29
C ALA A 3 -11.32 9.03 -20.26
N ILE A 4 -11.68 7.77 -20.54
CA ILE A 4 -11.28 6.63 -19.72
C ILE A 4 -9.75 6.48 -19.83
N PRO A 5 -9.01 6.35 -18.71
CA PRO A 5 -7.57 6.11 -18.73
C PRO A 5 -7.19 4.90 -19.60
N ALA A 6 -6.15 5.05 -20.41
CA ALA A 6 -5.74 4.01 -21.37
C ALA A 6 -5.49 2.64 -20.71
N ILE A 7 -4.98 2.61 -19.48
CA ILE A 7 -4.66 1.38 -18.75
C ILE A 7 -5.90 0.49 -18.54
N GLU A 8 -7.09 1.08 -18.42
CA GLU A 8 -8.35 0.36 -18.13
C GLU A 8 -8.85 -0.48 -19.30
N THR A 9 -8.34 -0.25 -20.51
CA THR A 9 -8.74 -0.99 -21.73
C THR A 9 -7.62 -1.85 -22.32
N THR A 10 -6.46 -1.92 -21.66
CA THR A 10 -5.34 -2.77 -22.09
C THR A 10 -5.57 -4.25 -21.77
N ASP A 11 -4.69 -5.12 -22.27
CA ASP A 11 -4.73 -6.54 -21.97
C ASP A 11 -4.38 -6.82 -20.49
N LYS A 12 -4.84 -7.97 -19.99
CA LYS A 12 -4.66 -8.36 -18.59
C LYS A 12 -3.20 -8.43 -18.14
N ASN A 13 -2.26 -8.80 -19.02
CA ASN A 13 -0.85 -8.90 -18.64
C ASN A 13 -0.23 -7.51 -18.48
N THR A 14 -0.62 -6.56 -19.34
CA THR A 14 -0.23 -5.16 -19.20
C THR A 14 -0.79 -4.53 -17.92
N ILE A 15 -2.06 -4.79 -17.60
CA ILE A 15 -2.67 -4.35 -16.34
C ILE A 15 -1.94 -4.96 -15.14
N LYS A 16 -1.67 -6.28 -15.17
CA LYS A 16 -0.96 -6.97 -14.09
C LYS A 16 0.43 -6.36 -13.84
N ARG A 17 1.24 -6.17 -14.88
CA ARG A 17 2.56 -5.56 -14.75
C ARG A 17 2.48 -4.14 -14.16
N PHE A 18 1.51 -3.35 -14.61
CA PHE A 18 1.29 -2.01 -14.05
C PHE A 18 0.93 -2.06 -12.56
N GLN A 19 0.08 -3.01 -12.14
CA GLN A 19 -0.27 -3.20 -10.73
C GLN A 19 0.95 -3.63 -9.89
N GLU A 20 1.81 -4.49 -10.41
CA GLU A 20 3.03 -4.94 -9.73
C GLU A 20 4.06 -3.81 -9.55
N GLU A 21 4.23 -2.96 -10.57
CA GLU A 21 5.03 -1.74 -10.45
C GLU A 21 4.46 -0.79 -9.38
N LYS A 22 3.13 -0.62 -9.35
CA LYS A 22 2.45 0.20 -8.34
C LYS A 22 2.54 -0.40 -6.93
N LEU A 23 2.48 -1.72 -6.82
CA LEU A 23 2.64 -2.43 -5.55
C LEU A 23 4.01 -2.15 -4.94
N GLN A 24 5.08 -2.28 -5.72
CA GLN A 24 6.45 -2.00 -5.25
C GLN A 24 6.60 -0.54 -4.81
N GLN A 25 6.05 0.41 -5.58
CA GLN A 25 6.03 1.83 -5.22
C GLN A 25 5.28 2.09 -3.91
N LEU A 26 4.12 1.44 -3.74
CA LEU A 26 3.32 1.56 -2.53
C LEU A 26 4.04 1.00 -1.31
N LEU A 27 4.65 -0.18 -1.40
CA LEU A 27 5.37 -0.77 -0.27
C LEU A 27 6.56 0.09 0.17
N ALA A 28 7.31 0.65 -0.79
CA ALA A 28 8.38 1.61 -0.50
C ALA A 28 7.83 2.89 0.17
N TYR A 29 6.70 3.41 -0.31
CA TYR A 29 6.03 4.55 0.32
C TYR A 29 5.60 4.25 1.75
N LEU A 30 4.97 3.10 2.00
CA LEU A 30 4.52 2.68 3.33
C LEU A 30 5.70 2.50 4.28
N GLN A 31 6.79 1.84 3.83
CA GLN A 31 8.01 1.71 4.62
C GLN A 31 8.64 3.07 4.95
N ALA A 32 8.53 4.06 4.06
CA ALA A 32 9.07 5.39 4.31
C ALA A 32 8.15 6.28 5.17
N ARG A 33 6.83 6.07 5.13
CA ARG A 33 5.86 7.08 5.60
C ARG A 33 4.85 6.61 6.63
N SER A 34 4.56 5.31 6.73
CA SER A 34 3.57 4.79 7.68
C SER A 34 4.25 4.19 8.90
N PRO A 35 4.14 4.81 10.09
CA PRO A 35 4.62 4.22 11.33
C PRO A 35 4.09 2.80 11.56
N TYR A 36 2.80 2.56 11.30
CA TYR A 36 2.18 1.24 11.47
C TYR A 36 2.86 0.17 10.58
N TYR A 37 2.96 0.41 9.27
CA TYR A 37 3.55 -0.59 8.37
C TYR A 37 5.05 -0.78 8.60
N GLN A 38 5.78 0.26 9.00
CA GLN A 38 7.18 0.12 9.45
C GLN A 38 7.29 -0.89 10.61
N HIS A 39 6.41 -0.78 11.61
CA HIS A 39 6.39 -1.68 12.75
C HIS A 39 5.96 -3.09 12.34
N LEU A 40 4.93 -3.21 11.50
CA LEU A 40 4.44 -4.48 11.00
C LEU A 40 5.52 -5.24 10.23
N PHE A 41 6.20 -4.58 9.28
CA PHE A 41 7.24 -5.20 8.47
C PHE A 41 8.40 -5.67 9.33
N LYS A 42 8.85 -4.83 10.28
CA LYS A 42 9.93 -5.19 11.20
C LYS A 42 9.55 -6.33 12.14
N HIS A 43 8.36 -6.31 12.72
CA HIS A 43 7.91 -7.31 13.70
C HIS A 43 7.63 -8.68 13.05
N ARG A 44 7.19 -8.68 11.79
CA ARG A 44 6.87 -9.90 11.04
C ARG A 44 8.00 -10.36 10.11
N ASP A 45 9.16 -9.69 10.16
CA ASP A 45 10.32 -9.95 9.30
C ASP A 45 9.95 -9.98 7.81
N ILE A 46 9.12 -9.02 7.38
CA ILE A 46 8.67 -8.89 6.00
C ILE A 46 9.69 -8.03 5.24
N ASP A 47 10.45 -8.68 4.37
CA ASP A 47 11.25 -8.00 3.36
C ASP A 47 10.38 -7.60 2.17
N ILE A 48 10.08 -6.30 2.06
CA ILE A 48 9.29 -5.76 0.95
C ILE A 48 9.99 -5.90 -0.42
N GLY A 49 11.32 -6.01 -0.47
CA GLY A 49 12.06 -6.22 -1.72
C GLY A 49 11.78 -7.57 -2.36
N SER A 50 11.31 -8.52 -1.56
CA SER A 50 10.93 -9.86 -1.99
C SER A 50 9.46 -9.98 -2.43
N ILE A 51 8.67 -8.89 -2.37
CA ILE A 51 7.28 -8.83 -2.81
C ILE A 51 7.24 -8.16 -4.18
N ARG A 52 7.33 -8.96 -5.24
CA ARG A 52 7.51 -8.47 -6.61
C ARG A 52 6.27 -8.64 -7.47
N PHE A 53 5.48 -9.66 -7.19
CA PHE A 53 4.28 -10.03 -7.95
C PHE A 53 3.03 -9.96 -7.07
N LEU A 54 1.86 -9.94 -7.69
CA LEU A 54 0.59 -9.93 -6.94
C LEU A 54 0.43 -11.17 -6.06
N GLU A 55 0.98 -12.30 -6.48
CA GLU A 55 0.94 -13.57 -5.73
C GLU A 55 1.71 -13.48 -4.40
N ASP A 56 2.72 -12.60 -4.31
CA ASP A 56 3.53 -12.40 -3.10
C ASP A 56 2.75 -11.64 -2.00
N LEU A 57 1.59 -11.04 -2.31
CA LEU A 57 0.75 -10.35 -1.32
C LEU A 57 0.31 -11.26 -0.17
N THR A 58 0.27 -12.58 -0.40
CA THR A 58 -0.02 -13.59 0.63
C THR A 58 0.97 -13.56 1.81
N ARG A 59 2.13 -12.93 1.64
CA ARG A 59 3.17 -12.77 2.67
C ARG A 59 2.91 -11.57 3.58
N ILE A 60 1.99 -10.68 3.22
CA ILE A 60 1.59 -9.53 4.04
C ILE A 60 0.29 -9.89 4.77
N PRO A 61 0.22 -9.76 6.10
CA PRO A 61 -1.02 -9.99 6.81
C PRO A 61 -2.06 -8.92 6.44
N MET A 62 -3.32 -9.33 6.44
CA MET A 62 -4.43 -8.39 6.23
C MET A 62 -4.51 -7.40 7.38
N THR A 63 -4.73 -6.12 7.04
CA THR A 63 -5.09 -5.09 8.00
C THR A 63 -6.55 -5.22 8.39
N THR A 64 -6.81 -5.40 9.68
CA THR A 64 -8.16 -5.55 10.23
C THR A 64 -8.74 -4.21 10.68
N LYS A 65 -10.05 -4.20 10.97
CA LYS A 65 -10.70 -3.03 11.57
C LYS A 65 -10.15 -2.71 12.97
N ALA A 66 -9.76 -3.73 13.73
CA ALA A 66 -9.17 -3.54 15.05
C ALA A 66 -7.83 -2.82 14.95
N ASP A 67 -6.96 -3.24 14.01
CA ASP A 67 -5.68 -2.57 13.77
C ASP A 67 -5.86 -1.07 13.48
N LEU A 68 -6.83 -0.73 12.62
CA LEU A 68 -7.16 0.66 12.28
C LEU A 68 -7.69 1.47 13.48
N GLN A 69 -8.42 0.84 14.40
CA GLN A 69 -8.94 1.48 15.60
C GLN A 69 -7.82 1.70 16.63
N ASP A 70 -7.01 0.67 16.87
CA ASP A 70 -5.96 0.68 17.89
C ASP A 70 -4.76 1.53 17.48
N HIS A 71 -4.46 1.60 16.18
CA HIS A 71 -3.28 2.29 15.63
C HIS A 71 -3.63 3.44 14.68
N ASN A 72 -4.83 4.03 14.81
CA ASN A 72 -5.37 5.02 13.86
C ASN A 72 -4.36 6.11 13.44
N ARG A 73 -3.64 6.68 14.41
CA ARG A 73 -2.66 7.75 14.15
C ARG A 73 -1.46 7.26 13.36
N ASP A 74 -1.03 6.02 13.57
CA ASP A 74 0.16 5.41 12.99
C ASP A 74 -0.08 4.94 11.54
N PHE A 75 -1.34 4.83 11.12
CA PHE A 75 -1.71 4.63 9.72
C PHE A 75 -1.55 5.90 8.87
N ARG A 76 -1.43 7.09 9.48
CA ARG A 76 -1.25 8.33 8.73
C ARG A 76 0.13 8.36 8.08
N CYS A 77 0.13 8.51 6.75
CA CYS A 77 1.35 8.56 5.94
C CYS A 77 1.80 10.00 5.59
N VAL A 78 1.08 10.99 6.12
CA VAL A 78 1.27 12.42 5.83
C VAL A 78 1.17 13.22 7.12
N ASP A 79 1.75 14.42 7.10
CA ASP A 79 1.69 15.32 8.24
C ASP A 79 0.26 15.82 8.49
N ALA A 80 -0.01 16.22 9.74
CA ALA A 80 -1.32 16.67 10.17
C ALA A 80 -1.89 17.82 9.32
N GLY A 81 -1.03 18.71 8.79
CA GLY A 81 -1.44 19.81 7.93
C GLY A 81 -1.85 19.41 6.51
N GLN A 82 -1.63 18.16 6.12
CA GLN A 82 -2.00 17.61 4.79
C GLN A 82 -3.26 16.75 4.85
N VAL A 83 -3.85 16.59 6.04
CA VAL A 83 -5.10 15.85 6.22
C VAL A 83 -6.24 16.74 5.75
N ALA A 84 -6.95 16.29 4.72
CA ALA A 84 -8.03 17.05 4.09
C ALA A 84 -9.22 17.28 5.03
N ASP A 85 -9.59 16.26 5.79
CA ASP A 85 -10.70 16.30 6.75
C ASP A 85 -10.31 15.57 8.03
N TYR A 86 -10.62 16.19 9.17
CA TYR A 86 -10.53 15.57 10.48
C TYR A 86 -11.93 15.18 10.93
N VAL A 87 -12.11 13.92 11.31
CA VAL A 87 -13.35 13.36 11.84
C VAL A 87 -13.18 13.05 13.33
#